data_AF-A0A5J4Q8N0-F1
#
_entry.id   AF-A0A5J4Q8N0-F1
#
_cell.length_a   1.000
_cell.length_b   1.000
_cell.length_c   1.000
_cell.angle_alpha   90.00
_cell.angle_beta   90.00
_cell.angle_gamma   90.00
#
_symmetry.space_group_name_H-M   'P 1'
#
loop_
_entity.id
_entity.type
_entity.pdbx_description
1 polymer ?
#
loop_
_entity_poly.entity_id
_entity_poly.type
_entity_poly.pdbx_seq_one_letter_code
_entity_poly.pdbx_strand_id
1 'polypeptide(L)'
;MSQIFGHISQIIGPVVDVYFEGTDIDLVLPSIHDALEIKRSNGKILIVEVEQHIGENTVRTVAMDSTDGLQRGMKVHPTNSPVTMPVGNQIRGRLMNVVGESIDGMKRLDKTGAYPIHRNPPKFEDLTTNEEVLFTGIKVIDLLEPYSKGGKIGLFGGAGVGKTVIIMELINNIAKKHNGFSVFAGVGERTREGNDLLREMLDSGVIRYGKAFKESMETGHWDLSKVDYDEVEKSQATLVFGQMNEPPGARSSVALSGLTIAESFRDRATEAGARDILFFIDNIFRFTQAGSEVSALLGRMRSAVGYQPTLATERSQCPVSILSLKALP
;
A
#
# COMPACT_ATOMS: atom_id res chain seq x y z
N MET A 1 15.90 -24.19 8.60
CA MET A 1 14.59 -24.43 9.23
C MET A 1 13.75 -25.24 8.27
N SER A 2 13.26 -26.41 8.68
CA SER A 2 12.37 -27.24 7.87
C SER A 2 11.11 -26.43 7.54
N GLN A 3 10.83 -26.24 6.24
CA GLN A 3 9.59 -25.60 5.81
C GLN A 3 8.41 -26.51 6.17
N ILE A 4 7.67 -26.13 7.21
CA ILE A 4 6.38 -26.75 7.55
C ILE A 4 5.39 -26.27 6.49
N PHE A 5 4.74 -27.20 5.80
CA PHE A 5 3.70 -26.84 4.83
C PHE A 5 2.34 -26.95 5.49
N GLY A 6 1.45 -26.03 5.15
CA GLY A 6 0.05 -26.07 5.56
C GLY A 6 -0.83 -26.64 4.46
N HIS A 7 -2.07 -26.96 4.81
CA HIS A 7 -3.12 -27.37 3.90
C HIS A 7 -4.38 -26.54 4.16
N ILE A 8 -5.08 -26.15 3.08
CA ILE A 8 -6.34 -25.41 3.22
C ILE A 8 -7.38 -26.32 3.89
N SER A 9 -7.87 -25.94 5.07
CA SER A 9 -8.92 -26.67 5.79
C SER A 9 -10.31 -26.17 5.39
N GLN A 10 -10.48 -24.84 5.31
CA GLN A 10 -11.76 -24.21 5.00
C GLN A 10 -11.58 -22.91 4.20
N ILE A 11 -12.59 -22.59 3.38
CA ILE A 11 -12.65 -21.37 2.57
C ILE A 11 -14.04 -20.74 2.81
N ILE A 12 -14.08 -19.48 3.24
CA ILE A 12 -15.30 -18.69 3.51
C ILE A 12 -15.14 -17.32 2.85
N GLY A 13 -15.59 -17.19 1.60
CA GLY A 13 -15.34 -15.97 0.82
C GLY A 13 -13.83 -15.68 0.74
N PRO A 14 -13.35 -14.49 1.16
CA PRO A 14 -11.92 -14.18 1.14
C PRO A 14 -11.15 -14.69 2.38
N VAL A 15 -11.82 -15.32 3.35
CA VAL A 15 -11.16 -15.94 4.51
C VAL A 15 -10.79 -17.38 4.18
N VAL A 16 -9.54 -17.74 4.45
CA VAL A 16 -9.01 -19.09 4.22
C VAL A 16 -8.39 -19.59 5.52
N ASP A 17 -8.89 -20.70 6.03
CA ASP A 17 -8.30 -21.36 7.20
C ASP A 17 -7.27 -22.38 6.71
N VAL A 18 -6.08 -22.36 7.32
CA VAL A 18 -4.92 -23.18 6.94
C VAL A 18 -4.49 -24.01 8.14
N TYR A 19 -4.52 -25.32 7.99
CA TYR A 19 -4.08 -26.29 8.97
C TYR A 19 -2.61 -26.65 8.74
N PHE A 20 -1.82 -26.70 9.79
CA PHE A 20 -0.42 -27.12 9.75
C PHE A 20 -0.25 -28.48 10.42
N GLU A 21 0.32 -29.44 9.69
CA GLU A 21 0.62 -30.77 10.20
C GLU A 21 1.89 -30.74 11.06
N GLY A 22 1.80 -31.22 12.30
CA GLY A 22 2.95 -31.39 13.19
C GLY A 22 2.52 -31.77 14.62
N THR A 23 3.47 -32.33 15.37
CA THR A 23 3.33 -32.63 16.80
C THR A 23 3.72 -31.40 17.64
N ASP A 24 3.00 -31.14 18.74
CA ASP A 24 3.08 -29.92 19.58
C ASP A 24 4.49 -29.49 20.04
N ILE A 25 5.47 -30.40 20.01
CA ILE A 25 6.83 -30.16 20.53
C ILE A 25 7.71 -29.40 19.52
N ASP A 26 7.43 -29.49 18.20
CA ASP A 26 8.25 -28.89 17.14
C ASP A 26 7.45 -28.02 16.15
N LEU A 27 6.13 -27.89 16.33
CA LEU A 27 5.27 -27.13 15.43
C LEU A 27 5.32 -25.63 15.75
N VAL A 28 6.04 -24.88 14.94
CA VAL A 28 5.99 -23.41 14.96
C VAL A 28 4.95 -22.95 13.93
N LEU A 29 3.81 -22.49 14.44
CA LEU A 29 2.79 -21.85 13.59
C LEU A 29 3.30 -20.49 13.09
N PRO A 30 2.93 -20.08 11.86
CA PRO A 30 3.21 -18.74 11.37
C PRO A 30 2.64 -17.68 12.31
N SER A 31 3.36 -16.58 12.48
CA SER A 31 2.95 -15.47 13.34
C SER A 31 1.76 -14.73 12.75
N ILE A 32 1.05 -13.98 13.59
CA ILE A 32 0.05 -13.02 13.10
C ILE A 32 0.77 -12.01 12.20
N HIS A 33 0.14 -11.67 11.08
CA HIS A 33 0.64 -10.87 9.96
C HIS A 33 1.65 -11.54 9.03
N ASP A 34 2.03 -12.81 9.26
CA ASP A 34 2.86 -13.53 8.29
C ASP A 34 2.08 -13.80 7.00
N ALA A 35 2.76 -13.68 5.87
CA ALA A 35 2.23 -14.03 4.56
C ALA A 35 2.42 -15.52 4.26
N LEU A 36 1.40 -16.13 3.67
CA LEU A 36 1.44 -17.49 3.14
C LEU A 36 1.15 -17.48 1.64
N GLU A 37 1.83 -18.35 0.90
CA GLU A 37 1.69 -18.50 -0.55
C GLU A 37 0.89 -19.74 -0.91
N ILE A 38 -0.11 -19.56 -1.77
CA ILE A 38 -0.92 -20.63 -2.34
C ILE A 38 -0.74 -20.63 -3.85
N LYS A 39 -0.23 -21.72 -4.41
CA LYS A 39 -0.09 -21.87 -5.88
C LYS A 39 -1.45 -22.26 -6.48
N ARG A 40 -2.00 -21.40 -7.32
CA ARG A 40 -3.24 -21.66 -8.07
C ARG A 40 -2.97 -22.61 -9.25
N SER A 41 -4.02 -23.25 -9.74
CA SER A 41 -3.98 -24.15 -10.90
C SER A 41 -3.47 -23.49 -12.20
N ASN A 42 -3.66 -22.18 -12.32
CA ASN A 42 -3.18 -21.37 -13.45
C ASN A 42 -1.70 -20.93 -13.31
N GLY A 43 -0.99 -21.39 -12.28
CA GLY A 43 0.41 -21.03 -12.02
C GLY A 43 0.62 -19.69 -11.32
N LYS A 44 -0.43 -18.89 -11.07
CA LYS A 44 -0.33 -17.66 -10.27
C LYS A 44 -0.24 -17.99 -8.78
N ILE A 45 0.44 -17.13 -8.03
CA ILE A 45 0.55 -17.22 -6.58
C ILE A 45 -0.51 -16.32 -5.96
N LEU A 46 -1.31 -16.86 -5.05
CA LEU A 46 -2.17 -16.08 -4.16
C LEU A 46 -1.45 -15.91 -2.83
N ILE A 47 -1.38 -14.67 -2.36
CA ILE A 47 -0.92 -14.34 -1.02
C ILE A 47 -2.13 -14.28 -0.08
N VAL A 48 -2.03 -14.96 1.05
CA VAL A 48 -2.96 -14.84 2.17
C VAL A 48 -2.19 -14.41 3.42
N GLU A 49 -2.75 -13.53 4.23
CA GLU A 49 -2.12 -13.01 5.44
C GLU A 49 -2.77 -13.62 6.68
N VAL A 50 -1.97 -14.05 7.65
CA VAL A 50 -2.47 -14.60 8.93
C VAL A 50 -3.05 -13.50 9.80
N GLU A 51 -4.33 -13.62 10.15
CA GLU A 51 -5.02 -12.65 11.02
C GLU A 51 -5.19 -13.16 12.44
N GLN A 52 -5.42 -14.46 12.61
CA GLN A 52 -5.73 -15.06 13.91
C GLN A 52 -5.26 -16.52 13.99
N HIS A 53 -4.95 -16.98 15.20
CA HIS A 53 -4.80 -18.41 15.50
C HIS A 53 -6.14 -18.90 16.08
N ILE A 54 -6.74 -19.92 15.47
CA ILE A 54 -8.08 -20.41 15.87
C ILE A 54 -8.02 -21.70 16.69
N GLY A 55 -6.82 -22.21 16.98
CA GLY A 55 -6.59 -23.47 17.70
C GLY A 55 -6.39 -24.65 16.76
N GLU A 56 -6.14 -25.83 17.33
CA GLU A 56 -5.97 -27.10 16.59
C GLU A 56 -5.00 -26.98 15.41
N ASN A 57 -3.84 -26.34 15.63
CA ASN A 57 -2.81 -26.11 14.61
C ASN A 57 -3.32 -25.39 13.35
N THR A 58 -4.39 -24.61 13.48
CA THR A 58 -5.03 -23.89 12.39
C THR A 58 -4.89 -22.39 12.57
N VAL A 59 -4.51 -21.72 11.50
CA VAL A 59 -4.49 -20.26 11.40
C VAL A 59 -5.58 -19.79 10.45
N ARG A 60 -6.21 -18.68 10.79
CA ARG A 60 -7.18 -17.99 9.94
C ARG A 60 -6.49 -16.89 9.17
N THR A 61 -6.60 -16.95 7.85
CA THR A 61 -5.97 -16.00 6.94
C THR A 61 -6.98 -15.25 6.10
N VAL A 62 -6.57 -14.08 5.59
CA VAL A 62 -7.35 -13.26 4.66
C VAL A 62 -6.60 -13.14 3.34
N ALA A 63 -7.30 -13.40 2.24
CA ALA A 63 -6.73 -13.38 0.91
C ALA A 63 -6.56 -11.95 0.35
N MET A 64 -5.41 -11.72 -0.29
CA MET A 64 -5.06 -10.46 -0.96
C MET A 64 -5.53 -10.41 -2.43
N ASP A 65 -6.10 -11.49 -2.94
CA ASP A 65 -6.71 -11.58 -4.28
C ASP A 65 -7.84 -12.64 -4.22
N SER A 66 -8.61 -12.81 -5.30
CA SER A 66 -9.77 -13.71 -5.31
C SER A 66 -9.44 -15.15 -4.83
N THR A 67 -10.34 -15.73 -4.04
CA THR A 67 -10.24 -17.13 -3.59
C THR A 67 -10.88 -18.12 -4.58
N ASP A 68 -11.32 -17.64 -5.74
CA ASP A 68 -11.91 -18.48 -6.78
C ASP A 68 -10.94 -19.56 -7.26
N GLY A 69 -11.45 -20.80 -7.35
CA GLY A 69 -10.67 -21.96 -7.77
C GLY A 69 -9.77 -22.56 -6.69
N LEU A 70 -9.77 -22.04 -5.45
CA LEU A 70 -9.15 -22.72 -4.32
C LEU A 70 -9.94 -23.96 -3.92
N GLN A 71 -9.22 -24.98 -3.47
CA GLN A 71 -9.77 -26.26 -3.02
C GLN A 71 -9.17 -26.64 -1.67
N ARG A 72 -9.97 -27.33 -0.85
CA ARG A 72 -9.47 -27.88 0.42
C ARG A 72 -8.36 -28.90 0.15
N GLY A 73 -7.40 -28.96 1.06
CA GLY A 73 -6.21 -29.82 0.93
C GLY A 73 -5.09 -29.22 0.07
N MET A 74 -5.32 -28.11 -0.65
CA MET A 74 -4.27 -27.43 -1.39
C MET A 74 -3.12 -27.02 -0.45
N LYS A 75 -1.90 -27.20 -0.95
CA LYS A 75 -0.67 -26.93 -0.21
C LYS A 75 -0.45 -25.42 -0.07
N VAL A 76 -0.10 -25.02 1.15
CA VAL A 76 0.19 -23.63 1.54
C VAL A 76 1.63 -23.54 2.04
N HIS A 77 2.34 -22.53 1.56
CA HIS A 77 3.76 -22.32 1.84
C HIS A 77 3.94 -21.09 2.73
N PRO A 78 4.46 -21.21 3.97
CA PRO A 78 4.75 -20.04 4.78
C PRO A 78 5.97 -19.29 4.25
N THR A 79 5.86 -17.96 4.17
CA THR A 79 7.01 -17.11 3.82
C THR A 79 7.88 -16.79 5.04
N ASN A 80 7.36 -16.98 6.26
CA ASN A 80 7.97 -16.60 7.54
C ASN A 80 8.27 -15.09 7.67
N SER A 81 7.54 -14.27 6.91
CA SER A 81 7.61 -12.83 6.97
C SER A 81 6.25 -12.23 6.61
N PRO A 82 5.93 -11.01 7.06
CA PRO A 82 4.78 -10.29 6.53
C PRO A 82 4.87 -10.02 5.04
N VAL A 83 3.77 -9.56 4.44
CA VAL A 83 3.79 -9.04 3.07
C VAL A 83 4.83 -7.92 2.97
N THR A 84 5.67 -7.96 1.93
CA THR A 84 6.76 -7.00 1.75
C THR A 84 6.62 -6.21 0.46
N MET A 85 6.93 -4.92 0.52
CA MET A 85 6.96 -4.01 -0.64
C MET A 85 8.38 -3.81 -1.16
N PRO A 86 8.58 -3.76 -2.50
CA PRO A 86 9.86 -3.40 -3.09
C PRO A 86 10.21 -1.96 -2.76
N VAL A 87 11.50 -1.66 -2.74
CA VAL A 87 12.06 -0.38 -2.28
C VAL A 87 13.14 0.13 -3.22
N GLY A 88 13.54 1.40 -3.06
CA GLY A 88 14.65 2.03 -3.79
C GLY A 88 14.22 2.84 -5.00
N ASN A 89 15.14 3.13 -5.92
CA ASN A 89 14.81 3.98 -7.07
C ASN A 89 13.99 3.25 -8.14
N GLN A 90 14.01 1.90 -8.17
CA GLN A 90 13.27 1.08 -9.13
C GLN A 90 11.74 1.26 -9.05
N ILE A 91 11.21 1.71 -7.90
CA ILE A 91 9.77 1.88 -7.71
C ILE A 91 9.26 3.25 -8.18
N ARG A 92 10.15 4.17 -8.55
CA ARG A 92 9.78 5.50 -9.06
C ARG A 92 9.03 5.39 -10.37
N GLY A 93 7.90 6.10 -10.49
CA GLY A 93 7.04 6.08 -11.67
C GLY A 93 6.29 4.77 -11.90
N ARG A 94 6.37 3.82 -10.96
CA ARG A 94 5.78 2.49 -11.08
C ARG A 94 4.39 2.42 -10.48
N LEU A 95 3.62 1.47 -10.99
CA LEU A 95 2.30 1.11 -10.48
C LEU A 95 2.35 -0.28 -9.85
N MET A 96 1.98 -0.37 -8.58
CA MET A 96 2.03 -1.62 -7.80
C MET A 96 0.68 -1.99 -7.17
N ASN A 97 0.50 -3.28 -6.90
CA ASN A 97 -0.60 -3.78 -6.07
C ASN A 97 -0.21 -3.88 -4.58
N VAL A 98 -1.15 -4.33 -3.75
CA VAL A 98 -0.99 -4.51 -2.28
C VAL A 98 0.14 -5.47 -1.88
N VAL A 99 0.55 -6.40 -2.75
CA VAL A 99 1.65 -7.34 -2.46
C VAL A 99 2.98 -6.91 -3.08
N GLY A 100 3.05 -5.69 -3.63
CA GLY A 100 4.27 -5.12 -4.21
C GLY A 100 4.66 -5.72 -5.57
N GLU A 101 3.71 -6.32 -6.28
CA GLU A 101 3.90 -6.70 -7.69
C GLU A 101 3.56 -5.53 -8.61
N SER A 102 4.30 -5.41 -9.71
CA SER A 102 4.06 -4.39 -10.73
C SER A 102 2.82 -4.71 -11.58
N ILE A 103 1.89 -3.77 -11.66
CA ILE A 103 0.66 -3.87 -12.48
C ILE A 103 0.65 -2.88 -13.65
N ASP A 104 1.75 -2.18 -13.89
CA ASP A 104 1.97 -1.28 -15.04
C ASP A 104 2.32 -2.00 -16.36
N GLY A 105 2.50 -3.34 -16.32
CA GLY A 105 2.93 -4.12 -17.49
C GLY A 105 4.41 -3.95 -17.84
N MET A 106 5.19 -3.25 -17.02
CA MET A 106 6.63 -3.08 -17.20
C MET A 106 7.42 -4.23 -16.53
N LYS A 107 8.76 -4.10 -16.50
CA LYS A 107 9.65 -5.09 -15.85
C LYS A 107 9.25 -5.34 -14.39
N ARG A 108 9.33 -6.61 -13.97
CA ARG A 108 9.13 -7.01 -12.58
C ARG A 108 10.13 -6.29 -11.67
N LEU A 109 9.63 -5.89 -10.50
CA LEU A 109 10.43 -5.26 -9.45
C LEU A 109 11.20 -6.29 -8.63
N ASP A 110 12.44 -5.97 -8.30
CA ASP A 110 13.24 -6.75 -7.37
C ASP A 110 12.80 -6.49 -5.92
N LYS A 111 12.74 -7.54 -5.11
CA LYS A 111 12.35 -7.48 -3.70
C LYS A 111 13.56 -7.60 -2.75
N THR A 112 14.78 -7.51 -3.26
CA THR A 112 15.98 -7.47 -2.41
C THR A 112 15.93 -6.27 -1.46
N GLY A 113 16.03 -6.53 -0.15
CA GLY A 113 15.91 -5.50 0.89
C GLY A 113 14.52 -4.89 1.02
N ALA A 114 13.47 -5.59 0.57
CA ALA A 114 12.07 -5.18 0.71
C ALA A 114 11.68 -4.96 2.17
N TYR A 115 10.77 -4.03 2.40
CA TYR A 115 10.28 -3.69 3.74
C TYR A 115 8.91 -4.35 3.99
N PRO A 116 8.65 -4.84 5.22
CA PRO A 116 7.35 -5.39 5.57
C PRO A 116 6.29 -4.29 5.67
N ILE A 117 5.03 -4.61 5.35
CA ILE A 117 3.91 -3.67 5.46
C ILE A 117 3.48 -3.41 6.90
N HIS A 118 3.72 -4.37 7.78
CA HIS A 118 3.46 -4.26 9.22
C HIS A 118 4.74 -3.86 9.94
N ARG A 119 4.79 -2.61 10.39
CA ARG A 119 5.90 -2.06 11.15
C ARG A 119 5.38 -1.35 12.38
N ASN A 120 6.19 -1.36 13.43
CA ASN A 120 5.90 -0.55 14.60
C ASN A 120 6.08 0.92 14.26
N PRO A 121 5.21 1.81 14.80
CA PRO A 121 5.39 3.24 14.62
C PRO A 121 6.72 3.70 15.24
N PRO A 122 7.25 4.85 14.79
CA PRO A 122 8.46 5.43 15.36
C PRO A 122 8.33 5.68 16.87
N LYS A 123 9.46 5.60 17.59
CA LYS A 123 9.45 5.85 19.04
C LYS A 123 9.29 7.35 19.31
N PHE A 124 8.75 7.67 20.49
CA PHE A 124 8.57 9.06 20.93
C PHE A 124 9.86 9.89 20.88
N GLU A 125 11.00 9.26 21.18
CA GLU A 125 12.32 9.90 21.17
C GLU A 125 12.77 10.35 19.78
N ASP A 126 12.28 9.68 18.74
CA ASP A 126 12.62 9.95 17.33
C ASP A 126 11.77 11.08 16.74
N LEU A 127 10.75 11.56 17.45
CA LEU A 127 9.82 12.57 16.95
C LEU A 127 10.42 13.98 17.00
N THR A 128 10.16 14.75 15.94
CA THR A 128 10.54 16.17 15.86
C THR A 128 9.39 17.07 16.30
N THR A 129 9.68 18.10 17.09
CA THR A 129 8.70 19.10 17.56
C THR A 129 8.67 20.38 16.71
N ASN A 130 9.42 20.44 15.62
CA ASN A 130 9.47 21.63 14.76
C ASN A 130 8.20 21.75 13.93
N GLU A 131 7.48 22.85 14.14
CA GLU A 131 6.34 23.25 13.30
C GLU A 131 6.85 24.17 12.18
N GLU A 132 7.15 23.57 11.02
CA GLU A 132 7.42 24.33 9.80
C GLU A 132 6.18 24.35 8.90
N VAL A 133 5.87 25.50 8.32
CA VAL A 133 4.78 25.62 7.35
C VAL A 133 5.23 25.08 5.99
N LEU A 134 4.38 24.24 5.39
CA LEU A 134 4.46 23.76 4.02
C LEU A 134 3.67 24.69 3.11
N PHE A 135 4.37 25.54 2.36
CA PHE A 135 3.74 26.43 1.37
C PHE A 135 3.30 25.63 0.14
N THR A 136 1.99 25.53 -0.04
CA THR A 136 1.37 24.74 -1.12
C THR A 136 1.30 25.50 -2.45
N GLY A 137 1.29 26.84 -2.40
CA GLY A 137 1.01 27.70 -3.55
C GLY A 137 -0.49 27.89 -3.82
N ILE A 138 -1.36 27.29 -3.01
CA ILE A 138 -2.81 27.40 -3.14
C ILE A 138 -3.28 28.46 -2.14
N LYS A 139 -3.75 29.61 -2.65
CA LYS A 139 -4.09 30.79 -1.83
C LYS A 139 -5.00 30.50 -0.65
N VAL A 140 -6.04 29.68 -0.83
CA VAL A 140 -6.99 29.38 0.26
C VAL A 140 -6.36 28.54 1.35
N ILE A 141 -5.51 27.58 0.99
CA ILE A 141 -4.79 26.70 1.92
C ILE A 141 -3.74 27.53 2.66
N ASP A 142 -2.86 28.21 1.93
CA ASP A 142 -1.76 28.96 2.52
C ASP A 142 -2.22 30.14 3.41
N LEU A 143 -3.43 30.66 3.21
CA LEU A 143 -3.98 31.77 4.00
C LEU A 143 -4.86 31.33 5.18
N LEU A 144 -5.78 30.37 4.97
CA LEU A 144 -6.80 30.03 5.96
C LEU A 144 -6.45 28.78 6.77
N GLU A 145 -5.82 27.78 6.16
CA GLU A 145 -5.47 26.51 6.79
C GLU A 145 -4.08 26.06 6.33
N PRO A 146 -3.01 26.76 6.75
CA PRO A 146 -1.66 26.46 6.31
C PRO A 146 -1.25 25.05 6.77
N TYR A 147 -0.66 24.29 5.86
CA TYR A 147 -0.23 22.93 6.14
C TYR A 147 1.08 22.93 6.92
N SER A 148 1.23 22.04 7.89
CA SER A 148 2.50 21.82 8.60
C SER A 148 3.29 20.69 7.96
N LYS A 149 4.59 20.87 7.77
CA LYS A 149 5.51 19.78 7.35
C LYS A 149 5.52 18.68 8.40
N GLY A 150 5.45 17.42 7.95
CA GLY A 150 5.32 16.27 8.85
C GLY A 150 3.96 16.11 9.49
N GLY A 151 3.03 17.01 9.19
CA GLY A 151 1.66 16.98 9.67
C GLY A 151 0.79 16.00 8.89
N LYS A 152 -0.42 15.81 9.39
CA LYS A 152 -1.47 15.02 8.74
C LYS A 152 -2.56 15.98 8.30
N ILE A 153 -2.99 15.85 7.05
CA ILE A 153 -3.98 16.73 6.45
C ILE A 153 -5.17 15.88 6.02
N GLY A 154 -6.37 16.35 6.34
CA GLY A 154 -7.62 15.69 5.94
C GLY A 154 -8.34 16.49 4.86
N LEU A 155 -8.45 15.93 3.65
CA LEU A 155 -9.28 16.51 2.59
C LEU A 155 -10.70 15.94 2.67
N PHE A 156 -11.56 16.61 3.43
CA PHE A 156 -12.95 16.21 3.61
C PHE A 156 -13.83 16.77 2.50
N GLY A 157 -14.60 15.90 1.84
CA GLY A 157 -15.54 16.35 0.81
C GLY A 157 -16.30 15.22 0.14
N GLY A 158 -17.46 15.54 -0.44
CA GLY A 158 -18.29 14.61 -1.19
C GLY A 158 -17.66 14.14 -2.51
N ALA A 159 -18.40 13.34 -3.27
CA ALA A 159 -17.99 12.98 -4.63
C ALA A 159 -18.03 14.22 -5.55
N GLY A 160 -17.07 14.33 -6.48
CA GLY A 160 -17.08 15.37 -7.51
C GLY A 160 -16.67 16.78 -7.05
N VAL A 161 -16.28 16.98 -5.79
CA VAL A 161 -15.88 18.32 -5.27
C VAL A 161 -14.44 18.74 -5.62
N GLY A 162 -13.73 17.96 -6.44
CA GLY A 162 -12.37 18.29 -6.89
C GLY A 162 -11.23 17.86 -5.97
N LYS A 163 -11.43 16.89 -5.06
CA LYS A 163 -10.36 16.38 -4.16
C LYS A 163 -9.11 15.92 -4.92
N THR A 164 -9.30 15.09 -5.94
CA THR A 164 -8.21 14.58 -6.79
C THR A 164 -7.48 15.71 -7.51
N VAL A 165 -8.21 16.73 -7.96
CA VAL A 165 -7.61 17.92 -8.61
C VAL A 165 -6.71 18.68 -7.64
N ILE A 166 -7.15 18.86 -6.38
CA ILE A 166 -6.31 19.48 -5.34
C ILE A 166 -5.07 18.62 -5.06
N ILE A 167 -5.21 17.29 -4.95
CA ILE A 167 -4.08 16.38 -4.74
C ILE A 167 -3.06 16.50 -5.86
N MET A 168 -3.49 16.47 -7.12
CA MET A 168 -2.60 16.63 -8.26
C MET A 168 -1.90 17.98 -8.28
N GLU A 169 -2.62 19.06 -7.95
CA GLU A 169 -2.03 20.39 -7.91
C GLU A 169 -1.00 20.53 -6.77
N LEU A 170 -1.24 19.90 -5.62
CA LEU A 170 -0.27 19.79 -4.53
C LEU A 170 0.98 19.03 -4.98
N ILE A 171 0.81 17.87 -5.62
CA ILE A 171 1.93 17.07 -6.15
C ILE A 171 2.73 17.91 -7.14
N ASN A 172 2.07 18.55 -8.10
CA ASN A 172 2.70 19.38 -9.13
C ASN A 172 3.48 20.55 -8.52
N ASN A 173 2.90 21.30 -7.59
CA ASN A 173 3.54 22.46 -6.97
C ASN A 173 4.71 22.06 -6.07
N ILE A 174 4.58 21.00 -5.29
CA ILE A 174 5.63 20.56 -4.36
C ILE A 174 6.75 19.81 -5.10
N ALA A 175 6.42 18.99 -6.09
CA ALA A 175 7.42 18.32 -6.93
C ALA A 175 8.31 19.33 -7.69
N LYS A 176 7.72 20.42 -8.19
CA LYS A 176 8.45 21.49 -8.88
C LYS A 176 9.28 22.38 -7.94
N LYS A 177 8.77 22.71 -6.75
CA LYS A 177 9.41 23.67 -5.84
C LYS A 177 10.35 23.05 -4.81
N HIS A 178 10.07 21.83 -4.34
CA HIS A 178 10.75 21.23 -3.19
C HIS A 178 11.50 19.92 -3.52
N ASN A 179 11.54 19.50 -4.79
CA ASN A 179 12.16 18.24 -5.23
C ASN A 179 11.70 17.01 -4.39
N GLY A 180 10.49 17.10 -3.84
CA GLY A 180 9.88 16.10 -2.98
C GLY A 180 9.41 14.89 -3.76
N PHE A 181 9.31 13.75 -3.07
CA PHE A 181 8.80 12.52 -3.64
C PHE A 181 7.39 12.24 -3.13
N SER A 182 6.50 11.80 -4.01
CA SER A 182 5.10 11.54 -3.68
C SER A 182 4.76 10.06 -3.76
N VAL A 183 4.03 9.55 -2.79
CA VAL A 183 3.49 8.19 -2.80
C VAL A 183 1.98 8.29 -2.75
N PHE A 184 1.32 7.63 -3.70
CA PHE A 184 -0.15 7.62 -3.76
C PHE A 184 -0.65 6.21 -3.48
N ALA A 185 -1.47 6.07 -2.45
CA ALA A 185 -2.21 4.85 -2.12
C ALA A 185 -3.67 5.01 -2.51
N GLY A 186 -4.06 4.40 -3.63
CA GLY A 186 -5.43 4.30 -4.11
C GLY A 186 -6.17 3.15 -3.40
N VAL A 187 -6.83 3.46 -2.29
CA VAL A 187 -7.61 2.51 -1.47
C VAL A 187 -9.06 2.46 -1.95
N GLY A 188 -9.44 1.37 -2.60
CA GLY A 188 -10.81 1.12 -3.03
C GLY A 188 -11.29 2.17 -4.04
N GLU A 189 -10.40 2.65 -4.91
CA GLU A 189 -10.72 3.57 -6.00
C GLU A 189 -11.17 2.81 -7.26
N ARG A 190 -11.86 3.50 -8.17
CA ARG A 190 -12.25 2.89 -9.44
C ARG A 190 -11.02 2.76 -10.33
N THR A 191 -10.93 1.66 -11.08
CA THR A 191 -9.85 1.43 -12.06
C THR A 191 -9.73 2.59 -13.07
N ARG A 192 -10.86 3.19 -13.47
CA ARG A 192 -10.87 4.38 -14.33
C ARG A 192 -10.17 5.58 -13.69
N GLU A 193 -10.49 5.87 -12.42
CA GLU A 193 -9.90 7.01 -11.69
C GLU A 193 -8.38 6.84 -11.53
N GLY A 194 -7.92 5.61 -11.28
CA GLY A 194 -6.47 5.31 -11.23
C GLY A 194 -5.77 5.46 -12.59
N ASN A 195 -6.40 5.02 -13.69
CA ASN A 195 -5.87 5.21 -15.04
C ASN A 195 -5.80 6.69 -15.43
N ASP A 196 -6.86 7.46 -15.12
CA ASP A 196 -6.93 8.88 -15.44
C ASP A 196 -5.85 9.65 -14.65
N LEU A 197 -5.67 9.33 -13.36
CA LEU A 197 -4.61 9.88 -12.53
C LEU A 197 -3.20 9.60 -13.09
N LEU A 198 -2.95 8.35 -13.53
CA LEU A 198 -1.65 8.00 -14.13
C LEU A 198 -1.38 8.82 -15.40
N ARG A 199 -2.38 8.99 -16.26
CA ARG A 199 -2.28 9.80 -17.49
C ARG A 199 -2.01 11.26 -17.17
N GLU A 200 -2.73 11.83 -16.21
CA GLU A 200 -2.53 13.21 -15.76
C GLU A 200 -1.12 13.42 -15.15
N MET A 201 -0.59 12.43 -14.43
CA MET A 201 0.78 12.46 -13.91
C MET A 201 1.86 12.36 -15.01
N LEU A 202 1.58 11.61 -16.09
CA LEU A 202 2.45 11.55 -17.26
C LEU A 202 2.42 12.87 -18.06
N ASP A 203 1.24 13.47 -18.21
CA ASP A 203 1.07 14.74 -18.93
C ASP A 203 1.73 15.91 -18.19
N SER A 204 1.55 15.98 -16.87
CA SER A 204 2.17 16.99 -16.00
C SER A 204 3.69 16.82 -15.83
N GLY A 205 4.24 15.65 -16.20
CA GLY A 205 5.67 15.34 -16.12
C GLY A 205 6.17 14.95 -14.72
N VAL A 206 5.25 14.67 -13.80
CA VAL A 206 5.53 14.12 -12.46
C VAL A 206 6.04 12.68 -12.58
N ILE A 207 5.39 11.89 -13.44
CA ILE A 207 5.85 10.57 -13.88
C ILE A 207 6.39 10.72 -15.31
N ARG A 208 7.53 10.09 -15.60
CA ARG A 208 8.22 10.25 -16.89
C ARG A 208 8.54 8.89 -17.48
N TYR A 209 7.96 8.56 -18.63
CA TYR A 209 8.26 7.34 -19.38
C TYR A 209 9.09 7.60 -20.65
N GLY A 210 9.58 8.84 -20.83
CA GLY A 210 10.31 9.28 -22.01
C GLY A 210 9.42 9.91 -23.09
N LYS A 211 10.07 10.63 -24.02
CA LYS A 211 9.37 11.38 -25.08
C LYS A 211 8.63 10.48 -26.07
N ALA A 212 9.27 9.37 -26.48
CA ALA A 212 8.70 8.43 -27.43
C ALA A 212 7.41 7.77 -26.91
N PHE A 213 7.35 7.45 -25.61
CA PHE A 213 6.12 6.98 -24.98
C PHE A 213 5.04 8.06 -24.97
N LYS A 214 5.39 9.30 -24.62
CA LYS A 214 4.43 10.41 -24.56
C LYS A 214 3.80 10.72 -25.92
N GLU A 215 4.60 10.79 -26.99
CA GLU A 215 4.10 10.98 -28.37
C GLU A 215 3.18 9.83 -28.80
N SER A 216 3.51 8.60 -28.40
CA SER A 216 2.65 7.43 -28.63
C SER A 216 1.32 7.56 -27.88
N MET A 217 1.35 8.03 -26.64
CA MET A 217 0.15 8.25 -25.82
C MET A 217 -0.75 9.34 -26.39
N GLU A 218 -0.18 10.44 -26.89
CA GLU A 218 -0.89 11.55 -27.54
C GLU A 218 -1.58 11.13 -28.84
N THR A 219 -1.00 10.16 -29.55
CA THR A 219 -1.61 9.52 -30.74
C THR A 219 -2.62 8.42 -30.39
N GLY A 220 -2.89 8.19 -29.10
CA GLY A 220 -3.87 7.23 -28.59
C GLY A 220 -3.33 5.82 -28.35
N HIS A 221 -2.03 5.60 -28.49
CA HIS A 221 -1.39 4.28 -28.34
C HIS A 221 -0.65 4.13 -27.00
N TRP A 222 -0.93 3.03 -26.28
CA TRP A 222 -0.23 2.69 -25.03
C TRP A 222 0.87 1.66 -25.27
N ASP A 223 2.03 2.12 -25.77
CA ASP A 223 3.13 1.25 -26.19
C ASP A 223 4.25 1.19 -25.15
N LEU A 224 4.24 0.13 -24.33
CA LEU A 224 5.22 -0.08 -23.27
C LEU A 224 6.65 -0.35 -23.79
N SER A 225 6.83 -0.68 -25.07
CA SER A 225 8.17 -0.89 -25.65
C SER A 225 8.96 0.41 -25.79
N LYS A 226 8.27 1.54 -25.81
CA LYS A 226 8.84 2.89 -25.93
C LYS A 226 9.18 3.53 -24.59
N VAL A 227 9.02 2.80 -23.48
CA VAL A 227 9.33 3.29 -22.14
C VAL A 227 10.84 3.38 -21.95
N ASP A 228 11.30 4.59 -21.67
CA ASP A 228 12.69 4.88 -21.33
C ASP A 228 12.88 4.76 -19.80
N TYR A 229 13.63 3.74 -19.38
CA TYR A 229 13.87 3.47 -17.96
C TYR A 229 14.76 4.54 -17.30
N ASP A 230 15.62 5.23 -18.05
CA ASP A 230 16.45 6.32 -17.49
C ASP A 230 15.59 7.54 -17.15
N GLU A 231 14.49 7.74 -17.89
CA GLU A 231 13.49 8.75 -17.56
C GLU A 231 12.55 8.30 -16.43
N VAL A 232 12.21 7.01 -16.36
CA VAL A 232 11.38 6.44 -15.27
C VAL A 232 12.02 6.69 -13.91
N GLU A 233 13.34 6.51 -13.78
CA GLU A 233 14.08 6.78 -12.53
C GLU A 233 14.01 8.24 -12.07
N LYS A 234 13.77 9.18 -12.98
CA LYS A 234 13.61 10.62 -12.68
C LYS A 234 12.19 10.98 -12.23
N SER A 235 11.26 10.02 -12.26
CA SER A 235 9.90 10.22 -11.78
C SER A 235 9.89 10.59 -10.30
N GLN A 236 8.94 11.46 -9.92
CA GLN A 236 8.81 12.00 -8.57
C GLN A 236 7.61 11.42 -7.82
N ALA A 237 6.91 10.44 -8.40
CA ALA A 237 5.79 9.77 -7.76
C ALA A 237 5.84 8.25 -7.92
N THR A 238 5.26 7.52 -6.96
CA THR A 238 4.96 6.08 -7.03
C THR A 238 3.50 5.86 -6.69
N LEU A 239 2.89 4.89 -7.37
CA LEU A 239 1.48 4.58 -7.25
C LEU A 239 1.28 3.16 -6.72
N VAL A 240 0.46 3.02 -5.68
CA VAL A 240 0.01 1.73 -5.12
C VAL A 240 -1.50 1.71 -5.15
N PHE A 241 -2.08 0.71 -5.78
CA PHE A 241 -3.54 0.59 -5.90
C PHE A 241 -4.05 -0.71 -5.32
N GLY A 242 -5.18 -0.60 -4.64
CA GLY A 242 -6.05 -1.70 -4.24
C GLY A 242 -7.44 -1.35 -4.71
N GLN A 243 -7.83 -1.85 -5.87
CA GLN A 243 -9.01 -1.38 -6.60
C GLN A 243 -10.33 -1.84 -5.93
N MET A 244 -11.46 -1.23 -6.29
CA MET A 244 -12.79 -1.63 -5.76
C MET A 244 -13.17 -3.09 -6.06
N ASN A 245 -12.65 -3.67 -7.14
CA ASN A 245 -12.90 -5.07 -7.53
C ASN A 245 -12.00 -6.06 -6.77
N GLU A 246 -11.03 -5.58 -5.99
CA GLU A 246 -10.17 -6.43 -5.16
C GLU A 246 -10.86 -6.80 -3.83
N PRO A 247 -10.52 -7.96 -3.25
CA PRO A 247 -11.10 -8.41 -2.00
C PRO A 247 -10.83 -7.43 -0.86
N PRO A 248 -11.65 -7.47 0.21
CA PRO A 248 -11.47 -6.56 1.34
C PRO A 248 -10.10 -6.67 2.00
N GLY A 249 -9.44 -7.84 1.97
CA GLY A 249 -8.06 -8.00 2.46
C GLY A 249 -7.04 -7.09 1.75
N ALA A 250 -7.12 -7.03 0.42
CA ALA A 250 -6.26 -6.14 -0.36
C ALA A 250 -6.51 -4.67 -0.01
N ARG A 251 -7.79 -4.28 0.08
CA ARG A 251 -8.20 -2.91 0.40
C ARG A 251 -7.83 -2.50 1.83
N SER A 252 -7.82 -3.42 2.79
CA SER A 252 -7.38 -3.14 4.16
C SER A 252 -5.86 -3.02 4.29
N SER A 253 -5.07 -3.60 3.38
CA SER A 253 -3.60 -3.60 3.49
C SER A 253 -2.90 -2.64 2.52
N VAL A 254 -3.60 -2.11 1.51
CA VAL A 254 -3.00 -1.22 0.50
C VAL A 254 -2.49 0.12 1.09
N ALA A 255 -3.19 0.67 2.09
CA ALA A 255 -2.73 1.89 2.76
C ALA A 255 -1.39 1.65 3.49
N LEU A 256 -1.23 0.49 4.12
CA LEU A 256 0.03 0.08 4.77
C LEU A 256 1.14 -0.13 3.72
N SER A 257 0.79 -0.71 2.57
CA SER A 257 1.72 -0.91 1.47
C SER A 257 2.29 0.41 0.93
N GLY A 258 1.42 1.41 0.74
CA GLY A 258 1.83 2.77 0.37
C GLY A 258 2.66 3.45 1.47
N LEU A 259 2.26 3.28 2.73
CA LEU A 259 2.99 3.81 3.87
C LEU A 259 4.42 3.24 3.93
N THR A 260 4.60 1.93 3.76
CA THR A 260 5.92 1.29 3.75
C THR A 260 6.83 1.83 2.66
N ILE A 261 6.28 2.13 1.48
CA ILE A 261 7.04 2.79 0.41
C ILE A 261 7.46 4.19 0.85
N ALA A 262 6.53 4.98 1.40
CA ALA A 262 6.84 6.32 1.90
C ALA A 262 7.90 6.30 3.01
N GLU A 263 7.79 5.36 3.96
CA GLU A 263 8.78 5.16 5.01
C GLU A 263 10.13 4.70 4.46
N SER A 264 10.14 3.84 3.43
CA SER A 264 11.40 3.41 2.81
C SER A 264 12.16 4.59 2.19
N PHE A 265 11.44 5.58 1.64
CA PHE A 265 12.05 6.80 1.12
C PHE A 265 12.44 7.75 2.25
N ARG A 266 11.65 7.88 3.32
CA ARG A 266 11.99 8.67 4.51
C ARG A 266 13.28 8.15 5.15
N ASP A 267 13.32 6.86 5.47
CA ASP A 267 14.40 6.19 6.21
C ASP A 267 15.69 6.13 5.38
N ARG A 268 15.60 6.05 4.04
CA ARG A 268 16.78 6.12 3.14
C ARG A 268 17.19 7.53 2.79
N ALA A 269 16.27 8.51 2.77
CA ALA A 269 16.60 9.91 2.52
C ALA A 269 17.45 10.50 3.66
N THR A 270 17.33 9.98 4.89
CA THR A 270 18.25 10.32 5.98
C THR A 270 19.72 10.01 5.67
N GLU A 271 20.03 9.12 4.71
CA GLU A 271 21.40 8.79 4.30
C GLU A 271 21.92 9.64 3.12
N ALA A 272 21.02 10.26 2.33
CA ALA A 272 21.36 10.97 1.07
C ALA A 272 20.86 12.42 0.99
N GLY A 273 20.37 12.97 2.10
CA GLY A 273 19.78 14.30 2.22
C GLY A 273 18.25 14.24 2.36
N ALA A 274 17.73 14.86 3.42
CA ALA A 274 16.30 14.86 3.75
C ALA A 274 15.47 15.39 2.57
N ARG A 275 14.58 14.56 2.04
CA ARG A 275 13.55 14.95 1.06
C ARG A 275 12.21 14.93 1.75
N ASP A 276 11.44 16.00 1.57
CA ASP A 276 10.04 16.04 2.00
C ASP A 276 9.26 14.98 1.19
N ILE A 277 8.69 13.99 1.89
CA ILE A 277 7.87 12.93 1.29
C ILE A 277 6.40 13.28 1.49
N LEU A 278 5.63 13.27 0.41
CA LEU A 278 4.18 13.40 0.48
C LEU A 278 3.54 12.03 0.33
N PHE A 279 2.70 11.66 1.29
CA PHE A 279 1.93 10.43 1.22
C PHE A 279 0.44 10.76 1.12
N PHE A 280 -0.17 10.33 0.01
CA PHE A 280 -1.59 10.52 -0.28
C PHE A 280 -2.34 9.21 -0.12
N ILE A 281 -3.46 9.25 0.60
CA ILE A 281 -4.37 8.10 0.77
C ILE A 281 -5.73 8.51 0.24
N ASP A 282 -6.13 7.96 -0.90
CA ASP A 282 -7.48 8.15 -1.47
C ASP A 282 -8.11 6.76 -1.65
N ASN A 283 -9.07 6.29 -0.83
CA ASN A 283 -9.75 7.00 0.25
C ASN A 283 -9.62 6.27 1.60
N ILE A 284 -9.23 7.01 2.64
CA ILE A 284 -9.11 6.46 4.01
C ILE A 284 -10.43 5.90 4.57
N PHE A 285 -11.58 6.37 4.08
CA PHE A 285 -12.88 5.79 4.44
C PHE A 285 -13.03 4.37 3.88
N ARG A 286 -12.52 4.10 2.67
CA ARG A 286 -12.56 2.77 2.05
C ARG A 286 -11.65 1.77 2.77
N PHE A 287 -10.52 2.24 3.31
CA PHE A 287 -9.69 1.45 4.23
C PHE A 287 -10.50 0.99 5.45
N THR A 288 -11.25 1.92 6.07
CA THR A 288 -12.09 1.61 7.22
C THR A 288 -13.22 0.64 6.88
N GLN A 289 -13.87 0.84 5.72
CA GLN A 289 -14.93 -0.05 5.23
C GLN A 289 -14.39 -1.47 4.99
N ALA A 290 -13.22 -1.59 4.36
CA ALA A 290 -12.57 -2.87 4.14
C ALA A 290 -12.25 -3.58 5.47
N GLY A 291 -11.73 -2.87 6.48
CA GLY A 291 -11.51 -3.41 7.82
C GLY A 291 -12.81 -3.90 8.49
N SER A 292 -13.92 -3.21 8.31
CA SER A 292 -15.24 -3.66 8.79
C SER A 292 -15.70 -4.95 8.11
N GLU A 293 -15.52 -5.06 6.79
CA GLU A 293 -15.82 -6.27 6.01
C GLU A 293 -14.96 -7.47 6.48
N VAL A 294 -13.64 -7.28 6.63
CA VAL A 294 -12.72 -8.31 7.14
C VAL A 294 -13.12 -8.74 8.55
N SER A 295 -13.38 -7.78 9.46
CA SER A 295 -13.75 -8.06 10.85
C SER A 295 -15.03 -8.90 10.96
N ALA A 296 -16.03 -8.61 10.13
CA ALA A 296 -17.26 -9.40 10.06
C ALA A 296 -17.00 -10.84 9.59
N LEU A 297 -16.12 -11.02 8.61
CA LEU A 297 -15.75 -12.34 8.09
C LEU A 297 -14.90 -13.15 9.09
N LEU A 298 -14.11 -12.47 9.92
CA LEU A 298 -13.38 -13.09 11.02
C LEU A 298 -14.28 -13.50 12.20
N GLY A 299 -15.58 -13.19 12.15
CA GLY A 299 -16.54 -13.54 13.21
C GLY A 299 -16.51 -12.62 14.42
N ARG A 300 -15.89 -11.43 14.31
CA ARG A 300 -15.88 -10.45 15.40
C ARG A 300 -17.26 -9.80 15.54
N MET A 301 -17.71 -9.55 16.77
CA MET A 301 -18.95 -8.81 17.02
C MET A 301 -18.84 -7.37 16.52
N ARG A 302 -19.87 -6.87 15.85
CA ARG A 302 -19.91 -5.50 15.33
C ARG A 302 -20.10 -4.50 16.47
N SER A 303 -19.45 -3.35 16.34
CA SER A 303 -19.62 -2.19 17.20
C SER A 303 -20.70 -1.25 16.65
N ALA A 304 -20.76 -0.02 17.17
CA ALA A 304 -21.70 1.01 16.76
C ALA A 304 -21.69 1.20 15.23
N VAL A 305 -22.88 1.36 14.64
CA VAL A 305 -23.08 1.61 13.19
C VAL A 305 -22.53 0.47 12.29
N GLY A 306 -22.19 -0.69 12.87
CA GLY A 306 -21.70 -1.84 12.11
C GLY A 306 -20.18 -1.88 11.90
N TYR A 307 -19.43 -0.92 12.45
CA TYR A 307 -17.97 -0.91 12.38
C TYR A 307 -17.32 -2.04 13.20
N GLN A 308 -16.06 -2.32 12.91
CA GLN A 308 -15.26 -3.27 13.68
C GLN A 308 -15.00 -2.77 15.11
N PRO A 309 -14.88 -3.67 16.10
CA PRO A 309 -14.58 -3.30 17.49
C PRO A 309 -13.15 -2.74 17.64
N THR A 310 -12.25 -3.10 16.73
CA THR A 310 -10.84 -2.69 16.67
C THR A 310 -10.61 -1.38 15.91
N LEU A 311 -11.68 -0.65 15.54
CA LEU A 311 -11.60 0.52 14.67
C LEU A 311 -10.60 1.57 15.16
N ALA A 312 -10.59 1.86 16.46
CA ALA A 312 -9.71 2.88 17.04
C ALA A 312 -8.22 2.48 16.91
N THR A 313 -7.91 1.19 17.06
CA THR A 313 -6.54 0.67 17.00
C THR A 313 -6.05 0.54 15.56
N GLU A 314 -6.87 0.00 14.66
CA GLU A 314 -6.54 -0.12 13.23
C GLU A 314 -6.40 1.26 12.58
N ARG A 315 -7.27 2.21 12.95
CA ARG A 315 -7.22 3.59 12.48
C ARG A 315 -6.10 4.40 13.14
N SER A 316 -5.51 3.95 14.25
CA SER A 316 -4.35 4.63 14.84
C SER A 316 -3.03 4.10 14.29
N GLN A 317 -2.91 2.81 13.97
CA GLN A 317 -1.67 2.21 13.48
C GLN A 317 -1.15 2.85 12.17
N CYS A 318 -2.02 3.06 11.18
CA CYS A 318 -1.60 3.67 9.91
C CYS A 318 -1.22 5.17 10.07
N PRO A 319 -2.06 6.04 10.68
CA PRO A 319 -1.69 7.44 10.87
C PRO A 319 -0.58 7.67 11.89
N VAL A 320 -0.46 6.91 12.98
CA VAL A 320 0.60 7.11 14.00
C VAL A 320 1.99 6.85 13.41
N SER A 321 2.08 6.06 12.34
CA SER A 321 3.34 5.84 11.61
C SER A 321 3.69 7.00 10.65
N ILE A 322 2.73 7.85 10.29
CA ILE A 322 2.92 9.08 9.50
C ILE A 322 3.32 10.21 10.47
N LEU A 323 4.57 10.21 10.91
CA LEU A 323 5.13 11.26 11.77
C LEU A 323 6.48 11.73 11.23
N SER A 324 6.77 13.01 11.44
CA SER A 324 8.09 13.57 11.19
C SER A 324 9.10 13.06 12.21
N LEU A 325 10.22 12.55 11.71
CA LEU A 325 11.34 12.08 12.51
C LEU A 325 12.45 13.11 12.58
N LYS A 326 13.27 13.01 13.62
CA LYS A 326 14.52 13.76 13.72
C LYS A 326 15.43 13.34 12.57
N ALA A 327 16.09 14.31 11.95
CA ALA A 327 17.23 14.00 11.10
C ALA A 327 18.28 13.31 11.99
N LEU A 328 18.70 12.10 11.60
CA LEU A 328 19.82 11.45 12.29
C LEU A 328 21.08 12.33 12.11
N PRO A 329 21.87 12.51 13.19
CA PRO A 329 23.00 13.44 13.22
C PRO A 329 24.13 13.10 12.26
#